data_AF-A0AAU6KVD6-F1
#
_entry.id   AF-A0AAU6KVD6-F1
#
_cell.length_a   1.000
_cell.length_b   1.000
_cell.length_c   1.000
_cell.angle_alpha   90.00
_cell.angle_beta   90.00
_cell.angle_gamma   90.00
#
_symmetry.space_group_name_H-M   'P 1'
#
loop_
_entity.id
_entity.type
_entity.pdbx_description
1 polymer ?
#
loop_
_entity_poly.entity_id
_entity_poly.type
_entity_poly.pdbx_seq_one_letter_code
_entity_poly.pdbx_strand_id
1 'polypeptide(L)'
;MLQEWFAQHAQREERLPEVAGFDQVVRRAAEAGHKRMLSTRFGTVEVERIAYRAKGASTLHPADAELDLPVGRHSHELKKLAARKAARGSFESAATAIERVTGTHMGKRQVEHLVQRAAADVDDFYAHVRSTHAHGSGSGSGSEEMLLVLSADGKGIVMLPEGLREETRRACEEGRIRGRAVRHPSRRRGEERAQTDGDRRRGLRPRAGAAPARRCDQAR
;
A
#
# COMPACT_ATOMS: atom_id res chain seq x y z
N MET A 1 -7.04 -21.94 16.63
CA MET A 1 -6.27 -21.10 15.67
C MET A 1 -7.25 -20.36 14.76
N LEU A 2 -6.88 -19.22 14.17
CA LEU A 2 -7.79 -18.39 13.37
C LEU A 2 -8.46 -19.14 12.20
N GLN A 3 -7.73 -20.06 11.56
CA GLN A 3 -8.28 -20.92 10.49
C GLN A 3 -9.48 -21.76 10.96
N GLU A 4 -9.38 -22.34 12.15
CA GLU A 4 -10.44 -23.18 12.74
C GLU A 4 -11.68 -22.35 13.06
N TRP A 5 -11.49 -21.12 13.52
CA TRP A 5 -12.60 -20.22 13.81
C TRP A 5 -13.39 -19.86 12.55
N PHE A 6 -12.72 -19.55 11.43
CA PHE A 6 -13.40 -19.33 10.15
C PHE A 6 -14.09 -20.60 9.62
N ALA A 7 -13.47 -21.77 9.79
CA ALA A 7 -14.10 -23.04 9.40
C ALA A 7 -15.37 -23.31 10.22
N GLN A 8 -15.34 -23.08 11.53
CA GLN A 8 -16.51 -23.21 12.41
C GLN A 8 -17.61 -22.20 12.03
N HIS A 9 -17.22 -20.97 11.68
CA HIS A 9 -18.18 -19.96 11.22
C HIS A 9 -18.84 -20.38 9.91
N ALA A 10 -18.08 -20.90 8.94
CA ALA A 10 -18.62 -21.40 7.68
C ALA A 10 -19.59 -22.58 7.88
N GLN A 11 -19.32 -23.47 8.82
CA GLN A 11 -20.23 -24.58 9.16
C GLN A 11 -21.56 -24.12 9.78
N ARG A 12 -21.56 -22.95 10.41
CA ARG A 12 -22.75 -22.34 11.03
C ARG A 12 -23.46 -21.37 10.11
N GLU A 13 -22.91 -21.06 8.95
CA GLU A 13 -23.52 -20.12 8.00
C GLU A 13 -24.80 -20.74 7.44
N GLU A 14 -25.95 -20.18 7.82
CA GLU A 14 -27.25 -20.62 7.31
C GLU A 14 -27.55 -19.97 5.96
N ARG A 15 -28.10 -20.76 5.04
CA ARG A 15 -28.55 -20.25 3.75
C ARG A 15 -29.81 -19.40 3.95
N LEU A 16 -29.72 -18.13 3.59
CA LEU A 16 -30.85 -17.21 3.48
C LEU A 16 -31.71 -17.55 2.25
N PRO A 17 -33.05 -17.41 2.33
CA PRO A 17 -33.94 -17.70 1.21
C PRO A 17 -33.72 -16.75 0.03
N GLU A 18 -33.46 -15.47 0.33
CA GLU A 18 -33.13 -14.45 -0.66
C GLU A 18 -32.23 -13.37 -0.05
N VAL A 19 -31.38 -12.77 -0.89
CA VAL A 19 -30.49 -11.68 -0.52
C VAL A 19 -30.61 -10.56 -1.54
N ALA A 20 -30.84 -9.34 -1.09
CA ALA A 20 -30.85 -8.14 -1.92
C ALA A 20 -29.63 -7.26 -1.58
N GLY A 21 -28.97 -6.73 -2.61
CA GLY A 21 -27.90 -5.76 -2.45
C GLY A 21 -28.41 -4.33 -2.57
N PHE A 22 -27.48 -3.37 -2.52
CA PHE A 22 -27.75 -1.96 -2.84
C PHE A 22 -28.25 -1.74 -4.27
N ASP A 23 -28.00 -2.71 -5.17
CA ASP A 23 -28.51 -2.73 -6.54
C ASP A 23 -30.00 -3.11 -6.64
N GLN A 24 -30.66 -3.37 -5.50
CA GLN A 24 -32.06 -3.80 -5.41
C GLN A 24 -32.38 -5.11 -6.18
N VAL A 25 -31.36 -5.85 -6.63
CA VAL A 25 -31.52 -7.13 -7.32
C VAL A 25 -31.60 -8.26 -6.30
N VAL A 26 -32.70 -9.00 -6.33
CA VAL A 26 -32.91 -10.17 -5.45
C VAL A 26 -32.15 -11.39 -5.98
N ARG A 27 -31.34 -12.01 -5.12
CA ARG A 27 -30.54 -13.21 -5.40
C ARG A 27 -31.10 -14.38 -4.60
N ARG A 28 -31.63 -15.39 -5.30
CA ARG A 28 -32.14 -16.64 -4.73
C ARG A 28 -31.22 -17.84 -4.96
N ALA A 29 -30.43 -17.80 -6.03
CA ALA A 29 -29.41 -18.80 -6.30
C ALA A 29 -28.24 -18.59 -5.33
N ALA A 30 -27.89 -19.63 -4.59
CA ALA A 30 -26.82 -19.61 -3.60
C ALA A 30 -25.93 -20.85 -3.77
N GLU A 31 -24.62 -20.66 -3.72
CA GLU A 31 -23.61 -21.71 -3.79
C GLU A 31 -22.79 -21.71 -2.50
N ALA A 32 -22.84 -22.80 -1.74
CA ALA A 32 -22.01 -22.98 -0.55
C ALA A 32 -20.56 -23.34 -0.93
N GLY A 33 -19.64 -23.25 0.02
CA GLY A 33 -18.26 -23.68 -0.20
C GLY A 33 -17.37 -22.69 -0.95
N HIS A 34 -17.82 -21.45 -1.17
CA HIS A 34 -17.04 -20.47 -1.91
C HIS A 34 -15.90 -19.90 -1.05
N LYS A 35 -14.66 -20.22 -1.44
CA LYS A 35 -13.45 -19.92 -0.66
C LYS A 35 -12.73 -18.67 -1.15
N ARG A 36 -12.10 -17.93 -0.23
CA ARG A 36 -11.11 -16.90 -0.56
C ARG A 36 -9.94 -16.92 0.42
N MET A 37 -8.80 -16.42 0.00
CA MET A 37 -7.65 -16.22 0.87
C MET A 37 -7.70 -14.84 1.53
N LEU A 38 -7.53 -14.80 2.86
CA LEU A 38 -7.39 -13.59 3.65
C LEU A 38 -6.01 -13.59 4.31
N SER A 39 -5.18 -12.63 3.92
CA SER A 39 -3.90 -12.35 4.57
C SER A 39 -4.16 -11.51 5.82
N THR A 40 -3.72 -12.03 6.98
CA THR A 40 -3.93 -11.42 8.30
C THR A 40 -2.60 -11.19 8.99
N ARG A 41 -2.63 -10.56 10.17
CA ARG A 41 -1.45 -10.41 11.03
C ARG A 41 -0.84 -11.76 11.44
N PHE A 42 -1.64 -12.82 11.49
CA PHE A 42 -1.23 -14.16 11.95
C PHE A 42 -0.88 -15.11 10.81
N GLY A 43 -0.84 -14.62 9.57
CA GLY A 43 -0.65 -15.44 8.38
C GLY A 43 -1.86 -15.40 7.44
N THR A 44 -1.78 -16.17 6.36
CA THR A 44 -2.89 -16.29 5.40
C THR A 44 -3.84 -17.40 5.85
N VAL A 45 -5.13 -17.10 5.91
CA VAL A 45 -6.21 -18.03 6.24
C VAL A 45 -7.17 -18.14 5.06
N GLU A 46 -7.84 -19.28 4.96
CA GLU A 46 -8.94 -19.50 4.03
C GLU A 46 -10.27 -19.17 4.70
N VAL A 47 -11.08 -18.35 4.03
CA VAL A 47 -12.45 -18.02 4.43
C VAL A 47 -13.41 -18.66 3.43
N GLU A 48 -14.19 -19.62 3.90
CA GLU A 48 -15.29 -20.23 3.17
C GLU A 48 -16.59 -19.49 3.50
N ARG A 49 -17.43 -19.25 2.49
CA ARG A 49 -18.72 -18.57 2.64
C ARG A 49 -19.72 -18.94 1.55
N ILE A 50 -21.00 -18.62 1.74
CA ILE A 50 -22.01 -18.78 0.70
C ILE A 50 -21.94 -17.63 -0.34
N ALA A 51 -22.11 -17.96 -1.61
CA ALA A 51 -22.12 -17.04 -2.73
C ALA A 51 -23.53 -16.91 -3.32
N TYR A 52 -24.15 -15.74 -3.18
CA TYR A 52 -25.47 -15.44 -3.72
C TYR A 52 -25.35 -14.78 -5.10
N ARG A 53 -26.01 -15.36 -6.11
CA ARG A 53 -25.88 -14.98 -7.51
C ARG A 53 -27.21 -14.59 -8.14
N ALA A 54 -27.15 -13.68 -9.10
CA ALA A 54 -28.23 -13.36 -10.03
C ALA A 54 -27.63 -12.99 -11.39
N LYS A 55 -28.37 -13.26 -12.47
CA LYS A 55 -27.90 -12.97 -13.83
C LYS A 55 -27.69 -11.47 -14.00
N GLY A 56 -26.51 -11.07 -14.47
CA GLY A 56 -26.16 -9.66 -14.71
C GLY A 56 -25.86 -8.84 -13.45
N ALA A 57 -25.82 -9.46 -12.26
CA ALA A 57 -25.52 -8.78 -11.01
C ALA A 57 -24.27 -9.36 -10.35
N SER A 58 -23.58 -8.57 -9.54
CA SER A 58 -22.41 -9.01 -8.77
C SER A 58 -22.79 -10.08 -7.74
N THR A 59 -21.86 -10.98 -7.42
CA THR A 59 -22.05 -11.97 -6.35
C THR A 59 -22.03 -11.28 -4.99
N LEU A 60 -22.97 -11.62 -4.11
CA LEU A 60 -22.99 -11.15 -2.72
C LEU A 60 -22.59 -12.26 -1.76
N HIS A 61 -21.94 -11.86 -0.68
CA HIS A 61 -21.49 -12.72 0.40
C HIS A 61 -21.89 -12.10 1.74
N PRO A 62 -23.08 -12.41 2.28
CA PRO A 62 -23.55 -11.86 3.56
C PRO A 62 -22.54 -12.04 4.70
N ALA A 63 -21.86 -13.18 4.75
CA ALA A 63 -20.80 -13.44 5.72
C ALA A 63 -19.64 -12.43 5.65
N ASP A 64 -19.33 -11.85 4.47
CA ASP A 64 -18.30 -10.81 4.39
C ASP A 64 -18.70 -9.54 5.16
N ALA A 65 -20.00 -9.21 5.22
CA ALA A 65 -20.48 -8.05 5.98
C ALA A 65 -20.60 -8.35 7.47
N GLU A 66 -21.12 -9.53 7.83
CA GLU A 66 -21.23 -9.98 9.22
C GLU A 66 -19.86 -10.04 9.92
N LEU A 67 -18.85 -10.51 9.20
CA LEU A 67 -17.49 -10.68 9.69
C LEU A 67 -16.60 -9.44 9.50
N ASP A 68 -17.16 -8.32 9.06
CA ASP A 68 -16.45 -7.08 8.68
C ASP A 68 -15.20 -7.36 7.83
N LEU A 69 -15.38 -8.22 6.82
CA LEU A 69 -14.29 -8.66 5.98
C LEU A 69 -14.01 -7.64 4.88
N PRO A 70 -12.73 -7.35 4.61
CA PRO A 70 -12.38 -6.42 3.55
C PRO A 70 -12.73 -7.02 2.18
N VAL A 71 -13.04 -6.16 1.21
CA VAL A 71 -13.24 -6.57 -0.20
C VAL A 71 -11.98 -7.22 -0.80
N GLY A 72 -10.79 -6.81 -0.33
CA GLY A 72 -9.51 -7.32 -0.82
C GLY A 72 -8.90 -8.40 0.07
N ARG A 73 -7.76 -8.95 -0.37
CA ARG A 73 -7.02 -10.03 0.32
C ARG A 73 -6.45 -9.64 1.69
N HIS A 74 -6.20 -8.36 1.96
CA HIS A 74 -5.49 -7.93 3.19
C HIS A 74 -6.48 -7.48 4.26
N SER A 75 -6.35 -8.01 5.48
CA SER A 75 -7.15 -7.62 6.64
C SER A 75 -7.03 -6.14 6.98
N HIS A 76 -8.01 -5.57 7.69
CA HIS A 76 -7.98 -4.17 8.11
C HIS A 76 -6.73 -3.84 8.94
N GLU A 77 -6.28 -4.77 9.79
CA GLU A 77 -5.07 -4.63 10.59
C GLU A 77 -3.81 -4.62 9.74
N LEU A 78 -3.75 -5.45 8.68
CA LEU A 78 -2.61 -5.42 7.75
C LEU A 78 -2.57 -4.11 6.96
N LYS A 79 -3.73 -3.59 6.52
CA LYS A 79 -3.79 -2.27 5.86
C LYS A 79 -3.27 -1.17 6.79
N LYS A 80 -3.73 -1.16 8.05
CA LYS A 80 -3.28 -0.21 9.08
C LYS A 80 -1.78 -0.36 9.37
N LEU A 81 -1.28 -1.59 9.44
CA LEU A 81 0.14 -1.86 9.65
C LEU A 81 0.98 -1.35 8.45
N ALA A 82 0.53 -1.59 7.23
CA ALA A 82 1.18 -1.11 6.01
C ALA A 82 1.30 0.42 6.01
N ALA A 83 0.20 1.13 6.27
CA ALA A 83 0.20 2.59 6.41
C ALA A 83 1.18 3.08 7.48
N ARG A 84 1.15 2.49 8.69
CA ARG A 84 2.04 2.89 9.80
C ARG A 84 3.51 2.63 9.51
N LYS A 85 3.84 1.54 8.81
CA LYS A 85 5.23 1.20 8.46
C LYS A 85 5.74 2.06 7.31
N ALA A 86 4.91 2.30 6.29
CA ALA A 86 5.25 3.16 5.17
C ALA A 86 5.45 4.62 5.60
N ALA A 87 4.69 5.12 6.58
CA ALA A 87 4.89 6.47 7.11
C ALA A 87 6.29 6.71 7.74
N ARG A 88 7.03 5.64 8.07
CA ARG A 88 8.35 5.72 8.73
C ARG A 88 9.54 5.47 7.79
N GLY A 89 9.32 5.13 6.54
CA GLY A 89 10.40 4.72 5.63
C GLY A 89 9.92 4.41 4.22
N SER A 90 10.70 3.65 3.46
CA SER A 90 10.32 3.25 2.11
C SER A 90 9.24 2.16 2.12
N PHE A 91 8.49 2.03 1.02
CA PHE A 91 7.53 0.93 0.84
C PHE A 91 8.20 -0.45 0.87
N GLU A 92 9.45 -0.54 0.43
CA GLU A 92 10.23 -1.77 0.50
C GLU A 92 10.59 -2.13 1.93
N SER A 93 11.10 -1.18 2.72
CA SER A 93 11.33 -1.40 4.16
C SER A 93 10.04 -1.71 4.91
N ALA A 94 8.91 -1.12 4.50
CA ALA A 94 7.60 -1.43 5.04
C ALA A 94 7.19 -2.88 4.73
N ALA A 95 7.36 -3.34 3.49
CA ALA A 95 7.12 -4.74 3.10
C ALA A 95 7.94 -5.71 3.95
N THR A 96 9.26 -5.51 4.04
CA THR A 96 10.15 -6.34 4.87
C THR A 96 9.74 -6.30 6.35
N ALA A 97 9.34 -5.14 6.87
CA ALA A 97 8.90 -5.02 8.25
C ALA A 97 7.57 -5.75 8.53
N ILE A 98 6.65 -5.78 7.56
CA ILE A 98 5.39 -6.53 7.68
C ILE A 98 5.68 -8.02 7.64
N GLU A 99 6.48 -8.47 6.68
CA GLU A 99 6.85 -9.89 6.54
C GLU A 99 7.52 -10.41 7.81
N ARG A 100 8.50 -9.68 8.36
CA ARG A 100 9.17 -10.04 9.62
C ARG A 100 8.21 -10.17 10.81
N VAL A 101 7.14 -9.37 10.87
CA VAL A 101 6.22 -9.36 12.02
C VAL A 101 5.07 -10.35 11.85
N THR A 102 4.69 -10.67 10.62
CA THR A 102 3.45 -11.41 10.31
C THR A 102 3.67 -12.72 9.58
N GLY A 103 4.89 -12.99 9.11
CA GLY A 103 5.22 -14.12 8.23
C GLY A 103 4.55 -14.04 6.85
N THR A 104 3.78 -12.99 6.56
CA THR A 104 3.07 -12.84 5.30
C THR A 104 3.88 -11.98 4.34
N HIS A 105 4.29 -12.58 3.23
CA HIS A 105 4.97 -11.87 2.16
C HIS A 105 4.02 -10.92 1.42
N MET A 106 4.45 -9.68 1.21
CA MET A 106 3.69 -8.66 0.49
C MET A 106 4.64 -7.87 -0.42
N GLY A 107 4.31 -7.80 -1.71
CA GLY A 107 5.12 -7.06 -2.67
C GLY A 107 5.06 -5.55 -2.43
N LYS A 108 6.14 -4.83 -2.77
CA LYS A 108 6.22 -3.36 -2.67
C LYS A 108 5.00 -2.65 -3.27
N ARG A 109 4.57 -3.04 -4.49
CA ARG A 109 3.40 -2.45 -5.17
C ARG A 109 2.10 -2.68 -4.41
N GLN A 110 1.97 -3.80 -3.70
CA GLN A 110 0.79 -4.07 -2.87
C GLN A 110 0.77 -3.14 -1.66
N VAL A 111 1.92 -2.96 -0.97
CA VAL A 111 2.05 -2.00 0.12
C VAL A 111 1.69 -0.59 -0.34
N GLU A 112 2.25 -0.15 -1.47
CA GLU A 112 1.97 1.17 -2.05
C GLU A 112 0.47 1.38 -2.30
N HIS A 113 -0.21 0.42 -2.94
CA HIS A 113 -1.64 0.50 -3.19
C HIS A 113 -2.48 0.48 -1.90
N LEU A 114 -2.05 -0.26 -0.87
CA LEU A 114 -2.71 -0.22 0.44
C LEU A 114 -2.58 1.15 1.10
N VAL A 115 -1.39 1.78 1.00
CA VAL A 115 -1.13 3.10 1.55
C VAL A 115 -1.91 4.18 0.80
N GLN A 116 -1.94 4.12 -0.54
CA GLN A 116 -2.74 5.03 -1.36
C GLN A 116 -4.22 4.97 -0.97
N ARG A 117 -4.78 3.77 -0.83
CA ARG A 117 -6.17 3.59 -0.37
C ARG A 117 -6.40 4.12 1.05
N ALA A 118 -5.40 3.99 1.93
CA ALA A 118 -5.48 4.51 3.29
C ALA A 118 -5.33 6.04 3.39
N ALA A 119 -4.91 6.70 2.31
CA ALA A 119 -4.74 8.15 2.23
C ALA A 119 -5.79 8.82 1.32
N ALA A 120 -6.83 8.09 0.93
CA ALA A 120 -7.85 8.57 -0.02
C ALA A 120 -8.68 9.75 0.52
N ASP A 121 -8.72 9.93 1.84
CA ASP A 121 -9.50 10.93 2.57
C ASP A 121 -8.65 12.11 3.07
N VAL A 122 -7.37 12.20 2.67
CA VAL A 122 -6.46 13.26 3.15
C VAL A 122 -6.96 14.65 2.76
N ASP A 123 -7.47 14.81 1.54
CA ASP A 123 -7.99 16.11 1.07
C ASP A 123 -9.25 16.53 1.84
N ASP A 124 -10.16 15.58 2.09
CA ASP A 124 -11.38 15.79 2.88
C ASP A 124 -11.04 16.14 4.33
N PHE A 125 -10.04 15.48 4.92
CA PHE A 125 -9.55 15.81 6.25
C PHE A 125 -9.08 17.26 6.32
N TYR A 126 -8.24 17.71 5.38
CA TYR A 126 -7.78 19.11 5.36
C TYR A 126 -8.90 20.10 5.05
N ALA A 127 -9.88 19.74 4.21
CA ALA A 127 -11.06 20.56 3.97
C ALA A 127 -11.92 20.72 5.23
N HIS A 128 -12.15 19.62 5.95
CA HIS A 128 -12.87 19.61 7.21
C HIS A 128 -12.18 20.49 8.26
N VAL A 129 -10.87 20.31 8.48
CA VAL A 129 -10.06 21.12 9.40
C VAL A 129 -10.16 22.61 9.06
N ARG A 130 -10.11 23.00 7.78
CA ARG A 130 -10.30 24.41 7.38
C ARG A 130 -11.69 24.94 7.76
N SER A 131 -12.74 24.14 7.56
CA SER A 131 -14.12 24.55 7.89
C SER A 131 -14.34 24.68 9.40
N THR A 132 -13.86 23.73 10.20
CA THR A 132 -14.08 23.74 11.66
C THR A 132 -13.33 24.87 12.35
N HIS A 133 -12.10 25.17 11.91
CA HIS A 133 -11.33 26.28 12.43
C HIS A 133 -11.76 27.66 11.87
N ALA A 134 -12.43 27.72 10.72
CA ALA A 134 -13.06 28.95 10.25
C ALA A 134 -14.26 29.38 11.13
N HIS A 135 -14.85 28.46 11.89
CA HIS A 135 -15.95 28.72 12.82
C HIS A 135 -15.50 28.88 14.29
N GLY A 136 -14.20 28.85 14.57
CA GLY A 136 -13.61 28.99 15.90
C GLY A 136 -13.01 30.37 16.17
N SER A 137 -13.87 31.38 16.34
CA SER A 137 -13.74 32.63 17.14
C SER A 137 -14.49 33.77 16.45
N GLY A 138 -15.81 33.79 16.62
CA GLY A 138 -16.65 34.88 16.13
C GLY A 138 -18.06 34.93 16.71
N SER A 139 -18.35 34.19 17.78
CA SER A 139 -19.62 34.31 18.52
C SER A 139 -19.39 34.33 20.02
N GLY A 140 -18.35 35.06 20.44
CA GLY A 140 -18.18 35.53 21.81
C GLY A 140 -18.10 37.05 21.77
N SER A 141 -19.16 37.72 22.18
CA SER A 141 -19.08 39.12 22.61
C SER A 141 -18.09 39.19 23.77
N GLY A 142 -16.88 39.69 23.54
CA GLY A 142 -15.88 39.85 24.60
C GLY A 142 -14.49 40.24 24.08
N SER A 143 -14.25 41.56 24.00
CA SER A 143 -13.00 42.30 24.25
C SER A 143 -11.67 41.85 23.61
N GLU A 144 -11.05 42.79 22.89
CA GLU A 144 -9.62 43.10 22.76
C GLU A 144 -8.58 41.96 22.58
N GLU A 145 -7.89 42.02 21.42
CA GLU A 145 -6.52 41.55 21.18
C GLU A 145 -6.20 40.06 21.41
N MET A 146 -6.87 39.17 20.68
CA MET A 146 -6.35 37.79 20.53
C MET A 146 -5.21 37.77 19.49
N LEU A 147 -3.97 37.72 19.97
CA LEU A 147 -2.78 37.55 19.13
C LEU A 147 -2.76 36.15 18.50
N LEU A 148 -3.08 36.06 17.20
CA LEU A 148 -2.89 34.82 16.42
C LEU A 148 -1.42 34.72 15.98
N VAL A 149 -0.64 33.88 16.67
CA VAL A 149 0.74 33.57 16.27
C VAL A 149 0.75 32.34 15.38
N LEU A 150 1.19 32.50 14.12
CA LEU A 150 1.40 31.41 13.17
C LEU A 150 2.89 31.29 12.86
N SER A 151 3.40 30.06 12.84
CA SER A 151 4.72 29.74 12.31
C SER A 151 4.57 28.89 11.05
N ALA A 152 5.50 29.07 10.12
CA ALA A 152 5.57 28.30 8.90
C ALA A 152 6.97 27.71 8.75
N ASP A 153 7.04 26.41 8.43
CA ASP A 153 8.26 25.72 8.05
C ASP A 153 8.16 25.28 6.58
N GLY A 154 9.30 25.26 5.88
CA GLY A 154 9.38 24.95 4.46
C GLY A 154 10.43 23.89 4.18
N LYS A 155 10.01 22.74 3.64
CA LYS A 155 10.92 21.69 3.17
C LYS A 155 10.84 21.51 1.67
N GLY A 156 11.96 21.68 0.98
CA GLY A 156 12.08 21.33 -0.43
C GLY A 156 12.11 19.81 -0.63
N ILE A 157 11.13 19.27 -1.36
CA ILE A 157 11.11 17.87 -1.81
C ILE A 157 11.19 17.82 -3.34
N VAL A 158 11.91 16.83 -3.87
CA VAL A 158 11.97 16.62 -5.32
C VAL A 158 10.68 15.93 -5.75
N MET A 159 9.90 16.61 -6.59
CA MET A 159 8.62 16.13 -7.12
C MET A 159 8.76 15.70 -8.58
N LEU A 160 7.87 14.81 -9.01
CA LEU A 160 7.67 14.55 -10.44
C LEU A 160 7.05 15.79 -11.10
N PRO A 161 7.40 16.11 -12.37
CA PRO A 161 6.89 17.29 -13.06
C PRO A 161 5.35 17.40 -13.06
N GLU A 162 4.67 16.28 -13.28
CA GLU A 162 3.21 16.16 -13.26
C GLU A 162 2.60 16.40 -11.87
N GLY A 163 3.38 16.23 -10.80
CA GLY A 163 2.98 16.47 -9.41
C GLY A 163 3.31 17.87 -8.90
N LEU A 164 3.86 18.76 -9.74
CA LEU A 164 4.13 20.14 -9.36
C LEU A 164 2.81 20.93 -9.27
N ARG A 165 2.69 21.76 -8.23
CA ARG A 165 1.66 22.81 -8.17
C ARG A 165 1.88 23.80 -9.31
N GLU A 166 0.81 24.43 -9.77
CA GLU A 166 0.82 25.36 -10.92
C GLU A 166 1.92 26.42 -10.81
N GLU A 167 2.01 27.09 -9.66
CA GLU A 167 3.02 28.12 -9.41
C GLU A 167 4.45 27.57 -9.45
N THR A 168 4.69 26.41 -8.85
CA THR A 168 6.01 25.75 -8.85
C THR A 168 6.39 25.25 -10.23
N ARG A 169 5.42 24.80 -11.03
CA ARG A 169 5.63 24.36 -12.41
C ARG A 169 6.09 25.53 -13.29
N ARG A 170 5.37 26.65 -13.24
CA ARG A 170 5.75 27.88 -13.95
C ARG A 170 7.14 28.36 -13.55
N ALA A 171 7.44 28.38 -12.25
CA ALA A 171 8.76 28.77 -11.76
C ALA A 171 9.89 27.81 -12.22
N CYS A 172 9.57 26.52 -12.45
CA CYS A 172 10.52 25.56 -13.01
C CYS A 172 10.72 25.77 -14.53
N GLU A 173 9.64 26.05 -15.28
CA GLU A 173 9.67 26.35 -16.71
C GLU A 173 10.43 27.65 -17.02
N GLU A 174 10.25 28.67 -16.17
CA GLU A 174 10.99 29.94 -16.19
C GLU A 174 12.45 29.81 -15.72
N GLY A 175 12.88 28.60 -15.30
CA GLY A 175 14.24 28.35 -14.83
C GLY A 175 14.59 28.98 -13.48
N ARG A 176 13.61 29.55 -12.76
CA ARG A 176 13.78 30.16 -11.43
C ARG A 176 14.05 29.12 -10.35
N ILE A 177 13.54 27.90 -10.53
CA ILE A 177 13.77 26.77 -9.63
C ILE A 177 14.36 25.61 -10.44
N ARG A 178 15.46 25.04 -9.98
CA ARG A 178 16.06 23.87 -10.63
C ARG A 178 15.31 22.61 -10.22
N GLY A 179 14.57 22.01 -11.17
CA GLY A 179 14.14 20.63 -11.06
C GLY A 179 15.36 19.71 -11.04
N ARG A 180 15.85 19.32 -9.86
CA ARG A 180 16.92 18.31 -9.78
C ARG A 180 16.33 17.00 -10.30
N ALA A 181 16.78 16.54 -11.47
CA ALA A 181 16.39 15.25 -12.01
C ALA A 181 16.63 14.16 -10.96
N VAL A 182 15.59 13.37 -10.67
CA VAL A 182 15.70 12.19 -9.80
C VAL A 182 16.71 11.25 -10.45
N ARG A 183 17.91 11.14 -9.87
CA ARG A 183 18.85 10.08 -10.28
C ARG A 183 18.26 8.75 -9.84
N HIS A 184 17.81 7.95 -10.80
CA HIS A 184 17.30 6.60 -10.57
C HIS A 184 18.38 5.77 -9.81
N PRO A 185 18.03 5.07 -8.71
CA PRO A 185 19.02 4.41 -7.83
C PRO A 185 19.88 3.35 -8.53
N SER A 186 19.41 2.79 -9.65
CA SER A 186 20.17 1.83 -10.47
C SER A 186 21.33 2.44 -11.27
N ARG A 187 21.53 3.77 -11.24
CA ARG A 187 22.69 4.46 -11.85
C ARG A 187 23.75 4.90 -10.83
N ARG A 188 23.93 4.18 -9.72
CA ARG A 188 25.18 4.27 -8.94
C ARG A 188 26.28 3.52 -9.68
N ARG A 189 27.07 4.25 -10.48
CA ARG A 189 28.44 3.80 -10.82
C ARG A 189 29.28 3.93 -9.56
N GLY A 190 29.77 2.80 -9.06
CA GLY A 190 30.95 2.66 -8.22
C GLY A 190 30.94 3.41 -6.89
N GLU A 191 30.39 2.79 -5.84
CA GLU A 191 30.83 3.05 -4.47
C GLU A 191 31.10 1.69 -3.81
N GLU A 192 32.38 1.37 -3.75
CA GLU A 192 33.13 0.65 -2.73
C GLU A 192 32.38 -0.31 -1.80
N ARG A 193 32.76 -1.60 -1.90
CA ARG A 193 32.41 -2.64 -0.92
C ARG A 193 33.15 -2.34 0.39
N ALA A 194 32.42 -1.83 1.39
CA ALA A 194 32.90 -1.80 2.76
C ALA A 194 33.07 -3.24 3.29
N GLN A 195 34.21 -3.44 3.96
CA GLN A 195 34.70 -4.69 4.53
C GLN A 195 33.66 -5.48 5.34
N THR A 196 33.63 -6.79 5.11
CA THR A 196 33.61 -7.77 6.21
C THR A 196 34.92 -8.52 6.16
N ASP A 197 35.80 -8.17 7.08
CA ASP A 197 37.05 -8.88 7.37
C ASP A 197 36.71 -10.21 8.07
N GLY A 198 37.42 -11.29 7.72
CA GLY A 198 37.14 -12.59 8.32
C GLY A 198 37.59 -13.80 7.50
N ASP A 199 38.91 -13.89 7.29
CA ASP A 199 39.65 -15.16 7.40
C ASP A 199 39.37 -16.28 6.37
N ARG A 200 40.32 -16.51 5.46
CA ARG A 200 41.18 -17.72 5.50
C ARG A 200 42.13 -17.80 4.31
N ARG A 201 43.39 -18.01 4.66
CA ARG A 201 44.54 -18.33 3.81
C ARG A 201 44.36 -19.65 3.07
N ARG A 202 44.79 -19.66 1.79
CA ARG A 202 45.42 -20.74 0.98
C ARG A 202 45.14 -20.35 -0.48
N GLY A 203 46.09 -19.83 -1.26
CA GLY A 203 47.31 -20.51 -1.69
C GLY A 203 47.02 -21.20 -3.02
N LEU A 204 47.49 -20.61 -4.12
CA LEU A 204 48.09 -21.27 -5.31
C LEU A 204 48.23 -20.27 -6.47
N ARG A 205 49.42 -20.30 -7.09
CA ARG A 205 49.88 -19.45 -8.19
C ARG A 205 49.29 -19.88 -9.56
N PRO A 206 49.34 -19.01 -10.58
CA PRO A 206 48.61 -19.20 -11.84
C PRO A 206 49.46 -19.85 -12.94
N ARG A 207 48.80 -20.45 -13.95
CA ARG A 207 49.24 -20.63 -15.36
C ARG A 207 48.00 -21.07 -16.17
N ALA A 208 47.46 -20.21 -17.03
CA ALA A 208 47.82 -20.00 -18.44
C ALA A 208 47.18 -21.04 -19.39
N GLY A 209 46.27 -20.57 -20.26
CA GLY A 209 45.88 -21.24 -21.50
C GLY A 209 44.40 -21.59 -21.64
N ALA A 210 43.64 -20.78 -22.38
CA ALA A 210 42.66 -21.25 -23.37
C ALA A 210 42.05 -20.04 -24.13
N ALA A 211 42.05 -20.15 -25.46
CA ALA A 211 41.71 -19.13 -26.44
C ALA A 211 40.20 -18.79 -26.51
N PRO A 212 39.82 -17.64 -27.09
CA PRO A 212 38.42 -17.21 -27.19
C PRO A 212 37.70 -17.84 -28.39
N ALA A 213 36.51 -18.40 -28.16
CA ALA A 213 35.57 -18.76 -29.22
C ALA A 213 34.43 -17.73 -29.28
N ARG A 214 34.41 -16.86 -30.31
CA ARG A 214 33.19 -16.25 -30.87
C ARG A 214 33.43 -15.80 -32.32
N ARG A 215 32.65 -16.36 -33.26
CA ARG A 215 31.73 -15.65 -34.17
C ARG A 215 31.28 -16.57 -35.29
N CYS A 216 29.96 -16.73 -35.43
CA CYS A 216 29.30 -16.86 -36.73
C CYS A 216 27.99 -16.08 -36.62
N ASP A 217 28.01 -14.86 -37.16
CA ASP A 217 26.85 -14.13 -37.63
C ASP A 217 26.80 -14.30 -39.16
N GLN A 218 25.58 -14.26 -39.71
CA GLN A 218 25.18 -14.26 -41.14
C GLN A 218 25.18 -15.65 -41.80
N ALA A 219 24.19 -16.05 -42.63
CA ALA A 219 23.36 -15.29 -43.56
C ALA A 219 22.11 -16.07 -44.02
N ARG A 220 21.10 -15.31 -44.45
CA ARG A 220 19.85 -15.64 -45.19
C ARG A 220 18.62 -16.07 -44.39
#